data_AF-A0A485KEE4-F1
#
_entry.id   AF-A0A485KEE4-F1
#
_cell.length_a   1.000
_cell.length_b   1.000
_cell.length_c   1.000
_cell.angle_alpha   90.00
_cell.angle_beta   90.00
_cell.angle_gamma   90.00
#
_symmetry.space_group_name_H-M   'P 1'
#
loop_
_entity.id
_entity.type
_entity.pdbx_description
1 polymer ?
#
loop_
_entity_poly.entity_id
_entity_poly.type
_entity_poly.pdbx_seq_one_letter_code
_entity_poly.pdbx_strand_id
1 'polypeptide(L)'
;MLKRPKTLFHGVRVRMGIHASCPTEGDLITEIHPVTRRVTYLGLSELIGRDVSNIGHGGQIVVTAPIVRWLRANLDNNTPWAEANPCLVQELGVFHIDDLNIDLGIAHVVPKALAERVAIFSPFDEAISRQSFLATASLGSSNYYELLNSPRPAGRLTQLGQSAA
;
A
#
# COMPACT_ATOMS: atom_id res chain seq x y z
N MET A 1 -16.46 9.35 -37.64
CA MET A 1 -16.65 10.22 -36.45
C MET A 1 -15.38 10.18 -35.62
N LEU A 2 -14.66 11.30 -35.44
CA LEU A 2 -13.59 11.37 -34.45
C LEU A 2 -14.22 11.38 -33.04
N LYS A 3 -13.89 10.40 -32.19
CA LYS A 3 -14.24 10.43 -30.77
C LYS A 3 -13.55 11.64 -30.14
N ARG A 4 -14.31 12.51 -29.48
CA ARG A 4 -13.71 13.57 -28.65
C ARG A 4 -12.78 12.91 -27.62
N PRO A 5 -11.57 13.42 -27.40
CA PRO A 5 -10.69 12.92 -26.36
C PRO A 5 -11.41 13.04 -25.01
N LYS A 6 -11.49 11.95 -24.26
CA LYS A 6 -12.11 11.92 -22.93
C LYS A 6 -11.25 12.74 -22.00
N THR A 7 -11.83 13.74 -21.34
CA THR A 7 -11.14 14.54 -20.35
C THR A 7 -10.81 13.66 -19.14
N LEU A 8 -9.53 13.36 -18.93
CA LEU A 8 -9.07 12.49 -17.83
C LEU A 8 -9.05 13.23 -16.49
N PHE A 9 -8.71 14.52 -16.48
CA PHE A 9 -8.72 15.38 -15.29
C PHE A 9 -9.37 16.72 -15.57
N HIS A 10 -10.09 17.25 -14.59
CA HIS A 10 -10.68 18.59 -14.65
C HIS A 10 -10.71 19.19 -13.24
N GLY A 11 -10.35 20.47 -13.12
CA GLY A 11 -10.34 21.19 -11.84
C GLY A 11 -9.19 20.83 -10.90
N VAL A 12 -9.39 21.10 -9.61
CA VAL A 12 -8.41 20.83 -8.53
C VAL A 12 -8.16 19.33 -8.41
N ARG A 13 -6.89 18.95 -8.26
CA ARG A 13 -6.46 17.56 -8.16
C ARG A 13 -5.98 17.24 -6.75
N VAL A 14 -6.73 16.39 -6.04
CA VAL A 14 -6.42 15.96 -4.68
C VAL A 14 -5.58 14.69 -4.72
N ARG A 15 -4.50 14.65 -3.94
CA ARG A 15 -3.76 13.41 -3.65
C ARG A 15 -4.32 12.79 -2.37
N MET A 16 -4.39 11.47 -2.31
CA MET A 16 -4.90 10.75 -1.13
C MET A 16 -4.02 9.55 -0.82
N GLY A 17 -3.65 9.40 0.45
CA GLY A 17 -3.05 8.18 0.99
C GLY A 17 -4.03 7.51 1.94
N ILE A 18 -4.10 6.18 1.91
CA ILE A 18 -4.95 5.40 2.82
C ILE A 18 -4.13 4.29 3.45
N HIS A 19 -4.13 4.28 4.77
CA HIS A 19 -3.54 3.25 5.58
C HIS A 19 -4.55 2.75 6.62
N ALA A 20 -4.55 1.45 6.88
CA ALA A 20 -5.31 0.85 7.96
C ALA A 20 -4.33 0.36 9.01
N SER A 21 -4.61 0.70 10.26
CA SER A 21 -3.79 0.33 11.40
C SER A 21 -3.62 -1.19 11.50
N CYS A 22 -2.41 -1.62 11.83
CA CYS A 22 -2.05 -3.01 12.07
C CYS A 22 -1.68 -3.21 13.56
N PRO A 23 -2.01 -4.34 14.20
CA PRO A 23 -1.59 -4.60 15.59
C PRO A 23 -0.08 -4.51 15.84
N THR A 24 0.75 -4.71 14.82
CA THR A 24 2.21 -4.58 14.90
C THR A 24 2.68 -3.12 15.01
N GLU A 25 1.81 -2.15 14.75
CA GLU A 25 2.09 -0.70 14.81
C GLU A 25 1.90 -0.12 16.23
N GLY A 26 1.40 -0.95 17.16
CA GLY A 26 0.90 -0.46 18.43
C GLY A 26 -0.47 0.21 18.31
N ASP A 27 -0.90 0.85 19.39
CA ASP A 27 -2.22 1.46 19.46
C ASP A 27 -2.27 2.80 18.70
N LEU A 28 -3.32 2.98 17.90
CA LEU A 28 -3.71 4.30 17.40
C LEU A 28 -4.45 5.05 18.51
N ILE A 29 -3.75 5.99 19.14
CA ILE A 29 -4.29 6.75 20.26
C ILE A 29 -5.15 7.90 19.70
N THR A 30 -6.37 8.03 20.22
CA THR A 30 -7.27 9.13 19.89
C THR A 30 -7.44 10.02 21.12
N GLU A 31 -6.99 11.26 21.04
CA GLU A 31 -7.05 12.24 22.14
C GLU A 31 -7.77 13.52 21.74
N ILE A 32 -8.32 14.24 22.72
CA ILE A 32 -8.84 15.59 22.50
C ILE A 32 -7.75 16.58 22.87
N HIS A 33 -7.31 17.39 21.90
CA HIS A 33 -6.27 18.38 22.14
C HIS A 33 -6.72 19.37 23.23
N PRO A 34 -5.93 19.60 24.30
CA PRO A 34 -6.38 20.31 25.50
C PRO A 34 -6.78 21.77 25.22
N VAL A 35 -6.09 22.42 24.28
CA VAL A 35 -6.38 23.81 23.87
C VAL A 35 -7.45 23.88 22.78
N THR A 36 -7.23 23.26 21.61
CA THR A 36 -8.12 23.41 20.44
C THR A 36 -9.43 22.63 20.54
N ARG A 37 -9.54 21.68 21.49
CA ARG A 37 -10.68 20.77 21.65
C ARG A 37 -11.01 19.93 20.42
N ARG A 38 -10.06 19.79 19.49
CA ARG A 38 -10.18 18.94 18.31
C ARG A 38 -9.67 17.53 18.62
N VAL A 39 -10.26 16.55 17.96
CA VAL A 39 -9.78 15.17 17.97
C VAL A 39 -8.42 15.13 17.26
N THR A 40 -7.45 14.49 17.90
CA THR A 40 -6.10 14.25 17.41
C THR A 40 -5.85 12.75 17.41
N TYR A 41 -5.22 12.26 16.34
CA TYR A 41 -4.77 10.88 16.23
C TYR A 41 -3.25 10.86 16.39
N LEU A 42 -2.75 9.91 17.17
CA LEU A 42 -1.33 9.75 17.46
C LEU A 42 -0.96 8.27 17.34
N GLY A 43 0.27 7.97 16.92
CA GLY A 43 0.78 6.60 16.80
C GLY A 43 1.40 6.33 15.44
N LEU A 44 2.04 5.17 15.30
CA LEU A 44 2.80 4.83 14.10
C LEU A 44 1.89 4.76 12.86
N SER A 45 0.66 4.24 12.98
CA SER A 45 -0.31 4.20 11.88
C SER A 45 -0.68 5.59 11.36
N GLU A 46 -0.72 6.61 12.23
CA GLU A 46 -0.98 7.99 11.81
C GLU A 46 0.18 8.52 10.97
N LEU A 47 1.42 8.31 11.44
CA LEU A 47 2.63 8.73 10.72
C LEU A 47 2.73 8.05 9.35
N ILE A 48 2.48 6.74 9.29
CA ILE A 48 2.44 5.99 8.03
C ILE A 48 1.37 6.57 7.09
N GLY A 49 0.15 6.79 7.58
CA GLY A 49 -0.94 7.35 6.77
C GLY A 49 -0.61 8.74 6.20
N ARG A 50 0.11 9.55 6.97
CA ARG A 50 0.60 10.87 6.55
C ARG A 50 1.65 10.75 5.44
N ASP A 51 2.63 9.89 5.59
CA ASP A 51 3.71 9.74 4.60
C ASP A 51 3.21 9.11 3.30
N VAL A 52 2.33 8.11 3.39
CA VAL A 52 1.64 7.52 2.23
C VAL A 52 0.81 8.57 1.47
N SER A 53 0.23 9.55 2.18
CA SER A 53 -0.48 10.66 1.53
C SER A 53 0.44 11.66 0.83
N ASN A 54 1.70 11.76 1.26
CA ASN A 54 2.68 12.70 0.71
C ASN A 54 3.33 12.20 -0.58
N ILE A 55 3.45 10.88 -0.77
CA ILE A 55 4.03 10.31 -1.99
C ILE A 55 3.09 10.32 -3.21
N GLY A 56 1.78 10.51 -2.99
CA GLY A 56 0.80 10.50 -4.07
C GLY A 56 0.84 11.75 -4.95
N HIS A 57 0.51 11.60 -6.22
CA HIS A 57 0.29 12.72 -7.13
C HIS A 57 -1.16 13.24 -7.06
N GLY A 58 -1.38 14.46 -7.55
CA GLY A 58 -2.73 15.03 -7.63
C GLY A 58 -3.65 14.18 -8.52
N GLY A 59 -4.75 13.68 -7.95
CA GLY A 59 -5.69 12.79 -8.61
C GLY A 59 -5.40 11.30 -8.40
N GLN A 60 -4.38 10.97 -7.60
CA GLN A 60 -3.97 9.61 -7.26
C GLN A 60 -4.42 9.23 -5.85
N ILE A 61 -4.86 7.98 -5.70
CA ILE A 61 -5.15 7.34 -4.40
C ILE A 61 -4.12 6.24 -4.20
N VAL A 62 -3.24 6.41 -3.21
CA VAL A 62 -2.20 5.44 -2.83
C VAL A 62 -2.65 4.73 -1.56
N VAL A 63 -2.52 3.41 -1.52
CA VAL A 63 -2.97 2.60 -0.39
C VAL A 63 -1.90 1.60 0.02
N THR A 64 -1.84 1.31 1.32
CA THR A 64 -0.93 0.31 1.89
C THR A 64 -1.44 -1.13 1.76
N ALA A 65 -0.56 -2.12 1.94
CA ALA A 65 -0.86 -3.54 1.82
C ALA A 65 -2.09 -4.05 2.62
N PRO A 66 -2.35 -3.63 3.89
CA PRO A 66 -3.58 -4.01 4.58
C PRO A 66 -4.86 -3.64 3.82
N ILE A 67 -4.88 -2.45 3.20
CA ILE A 67 -6.01 -1.99 2.38
C ILE A 67 -6.09 -2.81 1.09
N VAL A 68 -4.95 -3.12 0.45
CA VAL A 68 -4.92 -3.96 -0.75
C VAL A 68 -5.50 -5.35 -0.48
N ARG A 69 -5.12 -5.98 0.64
CA ARG A 69 -5.66 -7.29 1.05
C ARG A 69 -7.17 -7.23 1.23
N TRP A 70 -7.67 -6.20 1.90
CA TRP A 70 -9.10 -5.99 2.08
C TRP A 70 -9.82 -5.76 0.74
N LEU A 71 -9.27 -4.94 -0.15
CA LEU A 71 -9.83 -4.69 -1.48
C LEU A 71 -9.90 -5.96 -2.32
N ARG A 72 -8.80 -6.73 -2.40
CA ARG A 72 -8.75 -8.01 -3.12
C ARG A 72 -9.78 -8.99 -2.58
N ALA A 73 -9.85 -9.14 -1.26
CA ALA A 73 -10.86 -10.01 -0.65
C ALA A 73 -12.30 -9.60 -1.02
N ASN A 74 -12.61 -8.31 -1.14
CA ASN A 74 -13.94 -7.87 -1.54
C ASN A 74 -14.21 -8.05 -3.03
N LEU A 75 -13.21 -7.79 -3.87
CA LEU A 75 -13.29 -7.90 -5.34
C LEU A 75 -13.37 -9.37 -5.78
N ASP A 76 -12.49 -10.22 -5.26
CA ASP A 76 -12.42 -11.64 -5.62
C ASP A 76 -13.69 -12.39 -5.18
N ASN A 77 -14.30 -11.97 -4.07
CA ASN A 77 -15.54 -12.56 -3.56
C ASN A 77 -16.82 -11.89 -4.10
N ASN A 78 -16.71 -10.92 -5.04
CA ASN A 78 -17.85 -10.19 -5.62
C ASN A 78 -18.87 -9.71 -4.57
N THR A 79 -18.36 -9.12 -3.48
CA THR A 79 -19.24 -8.59 -2.43
C THR A 79 -20.15 -7.48 -2.97
N PRO A 80 -21.33 -7.21 -2.35
CA PRO A 80 -22.18 -6.09 -2.75
C PRO A 80 -21.43 -4.74 -2.76
N TRP A 81 -20.45 -4.59 -1.86
CA TRP A 81 -19.59 -3.42 -1.85
C TRP A 81 -18.71 -3.32 -3.12
N ALA A 82 -18.12 -4.43 -3.56
CA ALA A 82 -17.29 -4.47 -4.76
C ALA A 82 -18.10 -4.22 -6.04
N GLU A 83 -19.33 -4.71 -6.12
CA GLU A 83 -20.24 -4.43 -7.24
C GLU A 83 -20.59 -2.94 -7.31
N ALA A 84 -20.86 -2.30 -6.17
CA ALA A 84 -21.15 -0.87 -6.09
C ALA A 84 -19.91 0.00 -6.33
N ASN A 85 -18.70 -0.52 -6.08
CA ASN A 85 -17.44 0.23 -6.14
C ASN A 85 -16.39 -0.47 -7.04
N PRO A 86 -16.69 -0.67 -8.34
CA PRO A 86 -15.76 -1.36 -9.22
C PRO A 86 -14.47 -0.54 -9.38
N CYS A 87 -13.33 -1.16 -9.05
CA CYS A 87 -12.03 -0.51 -9.10
C CYS A 87 -10.94 -1.46 -9.64
N LEU A 88 -9.81 -0.86 -9.98
CA LEU A 88 -8.56 -1.51 -10.34
C LEU A 88 -7.55 -1.23 -9.23
N VAL A 89 -6.70 -2.21 -8.94
CA VAL A 89 -5.57 -2.07 -8.02
C VAL A 89 -4.29 -2.29 -8.81
N GLN A 90 -3.48 -1.25 -8.96
CA GLN A 90 -2.17 -1.28 -9.63
C GLN A 90 -1.09 -1.27 -8.56
N GLU A 91 -0.29 -2.33 -8.45
CA GLU A 91 0.84 -2.34 -7.51
C GLU A 91 1.87 -1.29 -7.93
N LEU A 92 2.37 -0.53 -6.95
CA LEU A 92 3.39 0.48 -7.18
C LEU A 92 4.77 0.04 -6.64
N GLY A 93 4.84 -1.06 -5.90
CA GLY A 93 6.07 -1.60 -5.32
C GLY A 93 6.17 -1.38 -3.81
N VAL A 94 7.40 -1.30 -3.33
CA VAL A 94 7.74 -1.06 -1.91
C VAL A 94 8.26 0.36 -1.75
N PHE A 95 7.71 1.08 -0.78
CA PHE A 95 8.15 2.40 -0.38
C PHE A 95 8.82 2.34 1.00
N HIS A 96 10.03 2.88 1.09
CA HIS A 96 10.77 2.99 2.34
C HIS A 96 10.50 4.36 2.98
N ILE A 97 10.11 4.38 4.25
CA ILE A 97 10.01 5.60 5.04
C ILE A 97 11.29 5.75 5.86
N ASP A 98 12.16 6.68 5.46
CA ASP A 98 13.47 6.91 6.09
C ASP A 98 13.35 7.19 7.59
N ASP A 99 12.46 8.12 7.98
CA ASP A 99 12.30 8.57 9.37
C ASP A 99 11.80 7.46 10.30
N LEU A 100 11.06 6.50 9.77
CA LEU A 100 10.49 5.37 10.52
C LEU A 100 11.32 4.10 10.37
N ASN A 101 12.23 4.05 9.39
CA ASN A 101 12.98 2.87 8.97
C ASN A 101 12.06 1.66 8.70
N ILE A 102 11.03 1.87 7.89
CA ILE A 102 10.00 0.86 7.58
C ILE A 102 9.82 0.74 6.06
N ASP A 103 9.69 -0.50 5.59
CA ASP A 103 9.33 -0.83 4.21
C ASP A 103 7.82 -1.12 4.09
N LEU A 104 7.15 -0.45 3.15
CA LEU A 104 5.70 -0.54 2.93
C LEU A 104 5.36 -1.00 1.52
N GLY A 105 4.65 -2.11 1.39
CA GLY A 105 3.98 -2.46 0.13
C GLY A 105 2.84 -1.50 -0.18
N ILE A 106 2.84 -0.89 -1.36
CA ILE A 106 1.85 0.11 -1.76
C ILE A 106 1.27 -0.13 -3.15
N ALA A 107 0.05 0.35 -3.35
CA ALA A 107 -0.68 0.26 -4.61
C ALA A 107 -1.48 1.54 -4.91
N HIS A 108 -1.76 1.77 -6.18
CA HIS A 108 -2.70 2.76 -6.66
C HIS A 108 -4.09 2.12 -6.85
N VAL A 109 -5.13 2.76 -6.30
CA VAL A 109 -6.52 2.35 -6.52
C VAL A 109 -7.20 3.29 -7.50
N VAL A 110 -7.86 2.72 -8.52
CA VAL A 110 -8.51 3.48 -9.61
C VAL A 110 -9.94 3.01 -9.79
N PRO A 111 -10.96 3.87 -9.66
CA PRO A 111 -12.32 3.51 -10.06
C PRO A 111 -12.35 3.06 -11.53
N LYS A 112 -13.08 1.99 -11.84
CA LYS A 112 -13.07 1.37 -13.18
C LYS A 112 -13.48 2.33 -14.30
N ALA A 113 -14.37 3.29 -14.01
CA ALA A 113 -14.76 4.37 -14.93
C ALA A 113 -13.59 5.28 -15.35
N LEU A 114 -12.52 5.30 -14.57
CA LEU A 114 -11.31 6.10 -14.72
C LEU A 114 -10.07 5.25 -15.03
N ALA A 115 -10.25 4.01 -15.51
CA ALA A 115 -9.16 3.06 -15.78
C ALA A 115 -8.03 3.63 -16.65
N GLU A 116 -8.33 4.55 -17.57
CA GLU A 116 -7.34 5.25 -18.40
C GLU A 116 -6.29 6.03 -17.59
N ARG A 117 -6.56 6.35 -16.31
CA ARG A 117 -5.62 7.03 -15.41
C ARG A 117 -4.49 6.13 -14.92
N VAL A 118 -4.63 4.80 -15.00
CA VAL A 118 -3.59 3.84 -14.59
C VAL A 118 -2.27 4.10 -15.32
N ALA A 119 -2.33 4.40 -16.62
CA ALA A 119 -1.15 4.64 -17.45
C ALA A 119 -0.42 5.96 -17.14
N ILE A 120 -1.02 6.84 -16.35
CA ILE A 120 -0.48 8.17 -16.02
C ILE A 120 0.46 8.08 -14.80
N PHE A 121 0.18 7.15 -13.91
CA PHE A 121 0.94 6.96 -12.68
C PHE A 121 1.81 5.71 -12.84
N SER A 122 3.08 5.93 -13.16
CA SER A 122 4.06 4.85 -13.22
C SER A 122 4.25 4.22 -11.83
N PRO A 123 4.47 2.90 -11.75
CA PRO A 123 4.99 2.26 -10.54
C PRO A 123 6.29 2.94 -10.08
N PHE A 124 6.59 2.86 -8.78
CA PHE A 124 7.88 3.33 -8.29
C PHE A 124 8.99 2.48 -8.89
N ASP A 125 10.16 3.09 -9.10
CA ASP A 125 11.30 2.46 -9.77
C ASP A 125 11.69 1.15 -9.05
N GLU A 126 11.48 0.00 -9.72
CA GLU A 126 11.63 -1.34 -9.15
C GLU A 126 13.03 -1.59 -8.56
N ALA A 127 14.04 -0.91 -9.12
CA ALA A 127 15.43 -1.04 -8.68
C ALA A 127 15.60 -0.58 -7.22
N ILE A 128 15.07 0.58 -6.86
CA ILE A 128 15.13 1.11 -5.49
C ILE A 128 14.35 0.20 -4.55
N SER A 129 13.17 -0.24 -4.97
CA SER A 129 12.29 -1.12 -4.20
C SER A 129 12.93 -2.49 -3.87
N ARG A 130 13.69 -3.09 -4.80
CA ARG A 130 14.42 -4.36 -4.57
C ARG A 130 15.73 -4.17 -3.82
N GLN A 131 16.49 -3.11 -4.08
CA GLN A 131 17.75 -2.85 -3.37
C GLN A 131 17.49 -2.58 -1.88
N SER A 132 16.50 -1.73 -1.56
CA SER A 132 16.12 -1.45 -0.18
C SER A 132 15.66 -2.72 0.53
N PHE A 133 14.79 -3.50 -0.11
CA PHE A 133 14.33 -4.79 0.44
C PHE A 133 15.48 -5.75 0.77
N LEU A 134 16.43 -5.96 -0.16
CA LEU A 134 17.55 -6.87 0.04
C LEU A 134 18.55 -6.35 1.07
N ALA A 135 18.80 -5.04 1.11
CA ALA A 135 19.66 -4.40 2.09
C ALA A 135 19.09 -4.56 3.52
N THR A 136 17.81 -4.24 3.73
CA THR A 136 17.14 -4.37 5.03
C THR A 136 17.04 -5.84 5.46
N ALA A 137 16.83 -6.78 4.52
CA ALA A 137 16.71 -8.21 4.82
C ALA A 137 18.03 -8.84 5.27
N SER A 138 19.15 -8.31 4.78
CA SER A 138 20.50 -8.74 5.15
C SER A 138 20.95 -8.23 6.53
N LEU A 139 20.33 -7.16 7.05
CA LEU A 139 20.70 -6.49 8.30
C LEU A 139 19.94 -7.02 9.53
N GLY A 140 19.01 -7.97 9.37
CA GLY A 140 18.28 -8.58 10.49
C GLY A 140 17.42 -7.60 11.29
N SER A 141 17.16 -6.40 10.74
CA SER A 141 16.36 -5.37 11.40
C SER A 141 14.88 -5.63 11.14
N SER A 142 14.20 -6.06 12.20
CA SER A 142 12.78 -6.40 12.25
C SER A 142 11.92 -5.16 12.10
N ASN A 143 11.16 -5.03 11.00
CA ASN A 143 9.80 -4.44 10.93
C ASN A 143 9.24 -4.56 9.48
N TYR A 144 9.03 -5.80 9.04
CA TYR A 144 8.45 -6.06 7.71
C TYR A 144 6.93 -5.95 7.74
N TYR A 145 6.37 -4.94 7.05
CA TYR A 145 5.00 -5.06 6.57
C TYR A 145 5.00 -5.99 5.39
N GLU A 146 4.17 -7.05 5.49
CA GLU A 146 4.03 -8.09 4.47
C GLU A 146 3.90 -7.46 3.09
N LEU A 147 4.98 -7.54 2.32
CA LEU A 147 5.07 -6.99 0.97
C LEU A 147 4.01 -7.64 0.11
N LEU A 148 3.45 -6.88 -0.83
CA LEU A 148 2.43 -7.39 -1.77
C LEU A 148 2.89 -8.67 -2.47
N ASN A 149 4.20 -8.82 -2.69
CA ASN A 149 4.86 -10.03 -3.19
C ASN A 149 6.09 -10.39 -2.34
N SER A 150 5.93 -10.75 -1.07
CA SER A 150 6.99 -11.52 -0.40
C SER A 150 7.07 -12.90 -1.09
N PRO A 151 8.24 -13.35 -1.61
CA PRO A 151 8.40 -14.76 -1.96
C PRO A 151 8.08 -15.55 -0.69
N ARG A 152 7.01 -16.37 -0.70
CA ARG A 152 6.84 -17.37 0.35
C ARG A 152 8.15 -18.15 0.38
N PRO A 153 8.81 -18.34 1.54
CA PRO A 153 9.91 -19.27 1.60
C PRO A 153 9.35 -20.60 1.08
N ALA A 154 9.81 -21.04 -0.08
CA ALA A 154 9.55 -22.39 -0.53
C ALA A 154 10.06 -23.25 0.63
N GLY A 155 9.13 -23.92 1.32
CA GLY A 155 9.46 -24.78 2.44
C GLY A 155 10.59 -25.68 1.98
N ARG A 156 11.76 -25.52 2.59
CA ARG A 156 12.88 -26.42 2.40
C ARG A 156 12.38 -27.74 2.96
N LEU A 157 11.79 -28.58 2.10
CA LEU A 157 11.59 -29.99 2.37
C LEU A 157 12.97 -30.52 2.74
N THR A 158 13.19 -30.68 4.04
CA THR A 158 14.31 -31.45 4.56
C THR A 158 14.07 -32.88 4.10
N GLN A 159 14.56 -33.23 2.92
CA GLN A 159 15.02 -34.59 2.67
C GLN A 159 16.23 -34.81 3.57
N LEU A 160 15.96 -35.20 4.82
CA LEU A 160 16.91 -35.96 5.60
C LEU A 160 16.99 -37.34 4.93
N GLY A 161 18.00 -37.51 4.10
CA GLY A 161 18.50 -38.83 3.79
C GLY A 161 19.04 -39.45 5.08
N GLN A 162 18.55 -40.63 5.42
CA GLN A 162 19.31 -41.60 6.19
C GLN A 162 19.39 -42.87 5.36
N SER A 163 20.55 -43.08 4.75
CA SER A 163 21.09 -44.39 4.44
C SER A 163 21.96 -44.82 5.63
N ALA A 164 21.66 -45.95 6.28
CA ALA A 164 22.66 -46.89 6.81
C ALA A 164 21.98 -48.10 7.47
N ALA A 165 22.50 -49.28 7.09
CA ALA A 165 22.24 -50.65 7.56
C ALA A 165 20.99 -51.34 6.98
#